data_AF-Q1LRG1-F1
#
_entry.id   AF-Q1LRG1-F1
#
_cell.length_a   1.000
_cell.length_b   1.000
_cell.length_c   1.000
_cell.angle_alpha   90.00
_cell.angle_beta   90.00
_cell.angle_gamma   90.00
#
_symmetry.space_group_name_H-M   'P 1'
#
loop_
_entity.id
_entity.type
_entity.pdbx_description
1 polymer ?
#
loop_
_entity_poly.entity_id
_entity_poly.type
_entity_poly.pdbx_seq_one_letter_code
_entity_poly.pdbx_strand_id
1 'polypeptide(L)'
;MNLDTELIRAFLQVHAETILTWLAAGLLMMLLARFELRRAVRKSAQAMSQSVAATVAACVPDIAHAAQQGHTVPGELAATGTEPVATQRADALRKLALDTVATVMTRGRWLEDVGNLRLGEDALLSGRRAGGADPLLVVAPQPVVQAYLNAQRTFDDEATTLQNHRREALRLQEALQALNAEAAHVEQETASIVMRFEQVNAQVAQGVEAGDYQRFLIQKYNQLGVREKEIGQERASMAAQAREAADALASLAHTASQRYTQALAPLMQQLRSAWGHGDSPEVFDTWLRAAPAAQPGDRQATIRPGEHTLA
;
A
#
# COMPACT_ATOMS: atom_id res chain seq x y z
N MET A 1 3.00 33.98 16.33
CA MET A 1 3.36 33.63 17.71
C MET A 1 4.85 33.35 17.74
N ASN A 2 5.67 34.33 18.12
CA ASN A 2 7.10 34.12 18.31
C ASN A 2 7.26 33.38 19.64
N LEU A 3 7.64 32.10 19.56
CA LEU A 3 8.12 31.37 20.72
C LEU A 3 9.39 32.07 21.19
N ASP A 4 9.37 32.63 22.41
CA ASP A 4 10.52 33.31 23.01
C ASP A 4 11.68 32.30 23.16
N THR A 5 12.58 32.33 22.18
CA THR A 5 13.76 31.48 22.08
C THR A 5 14.70 31.65 23.28
N GLU A 6 14.68 32.83 23.91
CA GLU A 6 15.39 33.14 25.16
C GLU A 6 14.78 32.36 26.36
N LEU A 7 13.46 32.22 26.42
CA LEU A 7 12.76 31.49 27.48
C LEU A 7 13.03 29.97 27.38
N ILE A 8 13.02 29.44 26.15
CA ILE A 8 13.35 28.04 25.86
C ILE A 8 14.82 27.75 26.21
N ARG A 9 15.75 28.68 25.90
CA ARG A 9 17.17 28.55 26.24
C ARG A 9 17.38 28.51 27.76
N ALA A 10 16.73 29.40 28.50
CA ALA A 10 16.81 29.43 29.96
C ALA A 10 16.24 28.14 30.59
N PHE A 11 15.10 27.67 30.11
CA PHE A 11 14.48 26.41 30.57
C PHE A 11 15.37 25.20 30.28
N LEU A 12 15.94 25.11 29.08
CA LEU A 12 16.87 24.04 28.69
C LEU A 12 18.13 24.04 29.55
N GLN A 13 18.68 25.21 29.90
CA GLN A 13 19.87 25.31 30.76
C GLN A 13 19.58 24.89 32.20
N VAL A 14 18.43 25.26 32.76
CA VAL A 14 18.04 24.90 34.13
C VAL A 14 17.70 23.42 34.26
N HIS A 15 17.23 22.77 33.18
CA HIS A 15 16.81 21.37 33.20
C HIS A 15 17.67 20.42 32.36
N ALA A 16 18.85 20.88 31.92
CA ALA A 16 19.73 20.13 31.02
C ALA A 16 20.08 18.74 31.56
N GLU A 17 20.43 18.65 32.84
CA GLU A 17 20.81 17.39 33.49
C GLU A 17 19.64 16.41 33.57
N THR A 18 18.45 16.89 33.92
CA THR A 18 17.23 16.07 33.96
C THR A 18 16.84 15.58 32.57
N ILE A 19 16.92 16.45 31.56
CA ILE A 19 16.58 16.08 30.17
C ILE A 19 17.58 15.05 29.63
N LEU A 20 18.88 15.25 29.87
CA LEU A 20 19.93 14.31 29.44
C LEU A 20 19.80 12.95 30.12
N THR A 21 19.44 12.90 31.41
CA THR A 21 19.24 11.63 32.13
C THR A 21 18.04 10.86 31.59
N TRP A 22 16.91 11.53 31.30
CA TRP A 22 15.76 10.88 30.67
C TRP A 22 16.05 10.42 29.24
N LEU A 23 16.79 11.20 28.45
CA LEU A 23 17.21 10.81 27.10
C LEU A 23 18.15 9.60 27.12
N ALA A 24 19.12 9.59 28.05
CA ALA A 24 20.03 8.46 28.22
C ALA A 24 19.28 7.20 28.66
N ALA A 25 18.33 7.31 29.60
CA ALA A 25 17.49 6.21 30.03
C ALA A 25 16.62 5.66 28.89
N GLY A 26 16.01 6.55 28.09
CA GLY A 26 15.24 6.18 26.90
C GLY A 26 16.08 5.45 25.85
N LEU A 27 17.30 5.92 25.59
CA LEU A 27 18.25 5.29 24.68
C LEU A 27 18.67 3.89 25.17
N LEU A 28 18.91 3.74 26.48
CA LEU A 28 19.28 2.46 27.09
C LEU A 28 18.12 1.45 27.00
N MET A 29 16.88 1.89 27.21
CA MET A 29 15.69 1.07 27.02
C MET A 29 15.51 0.65 25.55
N MET A 30 15.71 1.55 24.58
CA MET A 30 15.67 1.20 23.17
C MET A 30 16.76 0.19 22.77
N LEU A 31 17.97 0.32 23.32
CA LEU A 31 19.06 -0.63 23.08
C LEU A 31 18.76 -2.01 23.68
N LEU A 32 18.20 -2.07 24.90
CA LEU A 32 17.76 -3.30 25.55
C LEU A 32 16.64 -3.98 24.75
N ALA A 33 15.64 -3.22 24.30
CA ALA A 33 14.56 -3.75 23.46
C ALA A 33 15.10 -4.32 22.13
N ARG A 34 16.06 -3.62 21.50
CA ARG A 34 16.73 -4.11 20.28
C ARG A 34 17.57 -5.36 20.52
N PHE A 35 18.18 -5.47 21.70
CA PHE A 35 18.93 -6.65 22.10
C PHE A 35 18.01 -7.86 22.31
N GLU A 36 16.90 -7.69 23.04
CA GLU A 36 15.91 -8.75 23.24
C GLU A 36 15.22 -9.16 21.93
N LEU A 37 14.92 -8.23 21.02
CA LEU A 37 14.45 -8.55 19.66
C LEU A 37 15.46 -9.39 18.88
N ARG A 38 16.75 -9.02 18.91
CA ARG A 38 17.81 -9.81 18.26
C ARG A 38 18.00 -11.18 18.91
N ARG A 39 17.86 -11.27 20.24
CA ARG A 39 17.95 -12.51 21.00
C ARG A 39 16.78 -13.44 20.67
N ALA A 40 15.56 -12.91 20.59
CA ALA A 40 14.36 -13.66 20.19
C ALA A 40 14.48 -14.18 18.75
N VAL A 41 14.97 -13.35 17.82
CA VAL A 41 15.21 -13.74 16.42
C VAL A 41 16.29 -14.83 16.31
N ARG A 42 17.35 -14.77 17.12
CA ARG A 42 18.37 -15.85 17.14
C ARG A 42 17.81 -17.16 17.69
N LYS A 43 16.99 -17.11 18.74
CA LYS A 43 16.32 -18.30 19.29
C LYS A 43 15.32 -18.91 18.30
N SER A 44 14.53 -18.10 17.59
CA SER A 44 13.59 -18.60 16.59
C SER A 44 14.30 -19.19 15.37
N ALA A 45 15.42 -18.60 14.93
CA ALA A 45 16.26 -19.15 13.86
C ALA A 45 16.87 -20.52 14.24
N GLN A 46 17.32 -20.69 15.49
CA GLN A 46 17.82 -21.98 15.98
C GLN A 46 16.71 -23.03 16.12
N ALA A 47 15.52 -22.65 16.55
CA ALA A 47 14.37 -23.57 16.62
C ALA A 47 13.89 -23.99 15.22
N MET A 48 13.89 -23.07 14.25
CA MET A 48 13.59 -23.39 12.85
C MET A 48 14.65 -24.29 12.22
N SER A 49 15.95 -24.07 12.49
CA SER A 49 16.98 -24.95 11.93
C SER A 49 16.92 -26.37 12.51
N GLN A 50 16.55 -26.50 13.79
CA GLN A 50 16.34 -27.80 14.43
C GLN A 50 15.07 -28.50 13.91
N SER A 51 13.97 -27.77 13.68
CA SER A 51 12.78 -28.38 13.09
C SER A 51 13.01 -28.79 11.64
N VAL A 52 13.67 -27.96 10.81
CA VAL A 52 14.02 -28.31 9.42
C VAL A 52 14.98 -29.49 9.39
N ALA A 53 15.98 -29.55 10.27
CA ALA A 53 16.86 -30.71 10.37
C ALA A 53 16.10 -31.99 10.77
N ALA A 54 15.13 -31.89 11.68
CA ALA A 54 14.28 -33.01 12.08
C ALA A 54 13.33 -33.45 10.95
N THR A 55 12.72 -32.51 10.22
CA THR A 55 11.83 -32.82 9.11
C THR A 55 12.60 -33.39 7.92
N VAL A 56 13.77 -32.84 7.59
CA VAL A 56 14.66 -33.39 6.55
C VAL A 56 15.15 -34.77 6.96
N ALA A 57 15.55 -34.99 8.21
CA ALA A 57 15.94 -36.31 8.70
C ALA A 57 14.78 -37.32 8.66
N ALA A 58 13.53 -36.86 8.86
CA ALA A 58 12.34 -37.70 8.72
C ALA A 58 11.98 -38.01 7.25
N CYS A 59 12.21 -37.07 6.32
CA CYS A 59 11.91 -37.25 4.90
C CYS A 59 13.03 -37.95 4.10
N VAL A 60 14.26 -38.00 4.60
CA VAL A 60 15.38 -38.70 3.94
C VAL A 60 15.14 -40.22 3.80
N PRO A 61 14.63 -40.94 4.82
CA PRO A 61 14.19 -42.33 4.66
C PRO A 61 13.08 -42.50 3.63
N ASP A 62 12.11 -41.58 3.58
CA ASP A 62 10.99 -41.65 2.62
C ASP A 62 11.45 -41.43 1.18
N ILE A 63 12.41 -40.52 0.95
CA ILE A 63 13.03 -40.30 -0.36
C ILE A 63 13.91 -41.51 -0.77
N ALA A 64 14.62 -42.12 0.19
CA ALA A 64 15.39 -43.33 -0.05
C ALA A 64 14.49 -44.55 -0.33
N HIS A 65 13.36 -44.68 0.37
CA HIS A 65 12.35 -45.71 0.13
C HIS A 65 11.62 -45.49 -1.19
N ALA A 66 11.27 -44.27 -1.56
CA ALA A 66 10.67 -43.95 -2.86
C ALA A 66 11.65 -44.25 -4.02
N ALA A 67 12.94 -43.97 -3.85
CA ALA A 67 13.97 -44.30 -4.84
C ALA A 67 14.22 -45.81 -4.98
N GLN A 68 14.10 -46.58 -3.90
CA GLN A 68 14.25 -48.04 -3.92
C GLN A 68 13.00 -48.77 -4.42
N GLN A 69 11.81 -48.29 -4.08
CA GLN A 69 10.53 -48.84 -4.57
C GLN A 69 10.34 -48.60 -6.08
N GLY A 70 10.95 -47.57 -6.65
CA GLY A 70 11.00 -47.36 -8.10
C GLY A 70 11.84 -48.38 -8.90
N HIS A 71 12.62 -49.25 -8.24
CA HIS A 71 13.49 -50.24 -8.88
C HIS A 71 12.98 -51.70 -8.82
N THR A 72 11.79 -51.96 -8.27
CA THR A 72 11.27 -53.32 -8.10
C THR A 72 9.82 -53.48 -8.57
N VAL A 73 9.61 -53.41 -9.89
CA VAL A 73 8.46 -54.04 -10.54
C VAL A 73 8.96 -54.89 -11.71
N PRO A 74 8.96 -56.23 -11.59
CA PRO A 74 9.21 -57.12 -12.71
C PRO A 74 7.88 -57.42 -13.42
N GLY A 75 7.81 -57.14 -14.72
CA GLY A 75 6.78 -57.67 -15.61
C GLY A 75 5.95 -56.61 -16.34
N GLU A 76 6.21 -56.52 -17.66
CA GLU A 76 5.27 -56.09 -18.70
C GLU A 76 4.49 -54.79 -18.47
N LEU A 77 5.13 -53.67 -18.79
CA LEU A 77 4.61 -52.60 -19.66
C LEU A 77 5.74 -51.60 -19.90
N ALA A 78 6.73 -52.05 -20.67
CA ALA A 78 7.75 -51.20 -21.25
C ALA A 78 7.13 -50.39 -22.41
N ALA A 79 6.42 -49.29 -22.11
CA ALA A 79 6.14 -48.19 -23.04
C ALA A 79 5.30 -47.06 -22.39
N THR A 80 5.87 -46.28 -21.47
CA THR A 80 5.66 -44.83 -21.39
C THR A 80 6.69 -44.28 -20.41
N GLY A 81 7.56 -43.40 -20.91
CA GLY A 81 8.84 -43.09 -20.32
C GLY A 81 8.74 -42.45 -18.93
N THR A 82 9.63 -42.89 -18.05
CA THR A 82 10.29 -42.03 -17.08
C THR A 82 10.69 -40.74 -17.77
N GLU A 83 9.91 -39.69 -17.56
CA GLU A 83 10.33 -38.35 -17.91
C GLU A 83 11.66 -38.06 -17.18
N PRO A 84 12.72 -37.65 -17.88
CA PRO A 84 14.01 -37.40 -17.25
C PRO A 84 13.82 -36.29 -16.21
N VAL A 85 14.45 -36.39 -15.04
CA VAL A 85 14.40 -35.38 -13.95
C VAL A 85 14.60 -33.93 -14.46
N ALA A 86 15.28 -33.77 -15.61
CA ALA A 86 15.40 -32.52 -16.35
C ALA A 86 14.07 -31.94 -16.87
N THR A 87 13.13 -32.73 -17.41
CA THR A 87 11.81 -32.25 -17.86
C THR A 87 10.94 -31.86 -16.68
N GLN A 88 10.93 -32.66 -15.62
CA GLN A 88 10.23 -32.33 -14.37
C GLN A 88 10.73 -31.02 -13.74
N ARG A 89 12.05 -30.80 -13.74
CA ARG A 89 12.67 -29.55 -13.27
C ARG A 89 12.31 -28.36 -14.18
N ALA A 90 12.28 -28.57 -15.49
CA ALA A 90 11.87 -27.54 -16.44
C ALA A 90 10.40 -27.14 -16.24
N ASP A 91 9.52 -28.11 -15.97
CA ASP A 91 8.10 -27.86 -15.71
C ASP A 91 7.84 -27.20 -14.36
N ALA A 92 8.59 -27.57 -13.32
CA ALA A 92 8.54 -26.87 -12.04
C ALA A 92 8.96 -25.39 -12.18
N LEU A 93 10.00 -25.12 -12.97
CA LEU A 93 10.45 -23.75 -13.28
C LEU A 93 9.43 -22.98 -14.12
N ARG A 94 8.75 -23.63 -15.07
CA ARG A 94 7.65 -23.02 -15.84
C ARG A 94 6.47 -22.64 -14.94
N LYS A 95 6.05 -23.54 -14.05
CA LYS A 95 4.97 -23.26 -13.07
C LYS A 95 5.33 -22.11 -12.15
N LEU A 96 6.56 -22.08 -11.64
CA LEU A 96 7.06 -20.99 -10.80
C LEU A 96 7.10 -19.65 -11.55
N ALA A 97 7.53 -19.65 -12.81
CA ALA A 97 7.52 -18.47 -13.65
C ALA A 97 6.09 -17.95 -13.86
N LEU A 98 5.12 -18.83 -14.12
CA LEU A 98 3.70 -18.47 -14.25
C LEU A 98 3.13 -17.87 -12.96
N ASP A 99 3.43 -18.47 -11.81
CA ASP A 99 2.98 -17.97 -10.51
C ASP A 99 3.59 -16.59 -10.18
N THR A 100 4.85 -16.39 -10.58
CA THR A 100 5.50 -15.09 -10.46
C THR A 100 4.81 -14.04 -11.34
N VAL A 101 4.51 -14.38 -12.59
CA VAL A 101 3.78 -13.50 -13.50
C VAL A 101 2.41 -13.18 -12.94
N ALA A 102 1.67 -14.17 -12.44
CA ALA A 102 0.37 -13.95 -11.81
C ALA A 102 0.46 -12.99 -10.60
N THR A 103 1.46 -13.18 -9.74
CA THR A 103 1.72 -12.31 -8.57
C THR A 103 2.04 -10.87 -9.01
N VAL A 104 2.92 -10.72 -9.99
CA VAL A 104 3.33 -9.44 -10.56
C VAL A 104 2.15 -8.72 -11.22
N MET A 105 1.33 -9.43 -11.99
CA MET A 105 0.14 -8.87 -12.63
C MET A 105 -0.90 -8.43 -11.59
N THR A 106 -1.07 -9.21 -10.52
CA THR A 106 -1.96 -8.86 -9.41
C THR A 106 -1.54 -7.55 -8.75
N ARG A 107 -0.22 -7.31 -8.61
CA ARG A 107 0.34 -6.06 -8.08
C ARG A 107 0.13 -4.87 -9.01
N GLY A 108 0.30 -5.07 -10.32
CA GLY A 108 0.04 -4.02 -11.31
C GLY A 108 -1.42 -3.57 -11.27
N ARG A 109 -2.34 -4.54 -11.29
CA ARG A 109 -3.77 -4.29 -11.13
C ARG A 109 -4.09 -3.60 -9.80
N TRP A 110 -3.44 -4.02 -8.71
CA TRP A 110 -3.63 -3.38 -7.41
C TRP A 110 -3.24 -1.89 -7.44
N LEU A 111 -2.12 -1.52 -8.09
CA LEU A 111 -1.73 -0.11 -8.21
C LEU A 111 -2.77 0.74 -8.93
N GLU A 112 -3.45 0.18 -9.93
CA GLU A 112 -4.54 0.85 -10.66
C GLU A 112 -5.81 0.94 -9.80
N ASP A 113 -6.18 -0.16 -9.16
CA ASP A 113 -7.42 -0.28 -8.38
C ASP A 113 -7.36 0.56 -7.08
N VAL A 114 -6.18 0.79 -6.50
CA VAL A 114 -6.00 1.66 -5.32
C VAL A 114 -6.44 3.11 -5.58
N GLY A 115 -6.30 3.57 -6.83
CA GLY A 115 -6.78 4.89 -7.26
C GLY A 115 -8.29 5.06 -7.18
N ASN A 116 -9.03 3.95 -7.15
CA ASN A 116 -10.48 3.95 -7.08
C ASN A 116 -10.97 3.90 -5.62
N LEU A 117 -11.37 5.05 -5.09
CA LEU A 117 -11.93 5.15 -3.73
C LEU A 117 -13.25 4.41 -3.55
N ARG A 118 -13.94 3.99 -4.63
CA ARG A 118 -15.18 3.22 -4.54
C ARG A 118 -14.96 1.77 -4.14
N LEU A 119 -13.75 1.24 -4.36
CA LEU A 119 -13.40 -0.10 -3.92
C LEU A 119 -13.07 -0.04 -2.43
N GLY A 120 -13.65 -0.92 -1.62
CA GLY A 120 -13.26 -1.07 -0.21
C GLY A 120 -11.83 -1.60 -0.09
N GLU A 121 -11.16 -1.36 1.05
CA GLU A 121 -9.80 -1.89 1.27
C GLU A 121 -9.77 -3.43 1.18
N ASP A 122 -10.83 -4.11 1.61
CA ASP A 122 -10.98 -5.56 1.53
C ASP A 122 -11.09 -6.10 0.10
N ALA A 123 -11.51 -5.26 -0.86
CA ALA A 123 -11.61 -5.60 -2.28
C ALA A 123 -10.27 -5.45 -3.01
N LEU A 124 -9.28 -4.81 -2.37
CA LEU A 124 -7.94 -4.69 -2.91
C LEU A 124 -7.20 -6.00 -2.71
N LEU A 125 -6.94 -6.71 -3.80
CA LEU A 125 -6.16 -7.96 -3.78
C LEU A 125 -4.85 -7.74 -3.03
N SER A 126 -4.53 -8.58 -2.05
CA SER A 126 -3.26 -8.49 -1.34
C SER A 126 -2.11 -8.82 -2.30
N GLY A 127 -1.53 -7.80 -2.94
CA GLY A 127 -0.29 -7.93 -3.72
C GLY A 127 0.93 -8.27 -2.85
N ARG A 128 0.74 -8.34 -1.53
CA ARG A 128 1.74 -8.71 -0.54
C ARG A 128 1.77 -10.23 -0.39
N ARG A 129 2.98 -10.80 -0.41
CA ARG A 129 3.16 -12.25 -0.34
C ARG A 129 2.77 -12.82 1.02
N ALA A 130 2.21 -14.03 0.99
CA ALA A 130 2.23 -14.94 2.13
C ALA A 130 3.69 -15.22 2.53
N GLY A 131 4.00 -15.15 3.82
CA GLY A 131 5.38 -15.24 4.31
C GLY A 131 6.10 -16.51 3.85
N GLY A 132 7.30 -16.35 3.28
CA GLY A 132 8.15 -17.44 2.79
C GLY A 132 9.29 -16.90 1.92
N ALA A 133 10.39 -17.64 1.79
CA ALA A 133 11.45 -17.32 0.84
C ALA A 133 10.93 -17.56 -0.59
N ASP A 134 11.11 -16.57 -1.46
CA ASP A 134 10.70 -16.66 -2.85
C ASP A 134 11.45 -17.80 -3.57
N PRO A 135 10.74 -18.78 -4.16
CA PRO A 135 11.41 -19.87 -4.86
C PRO A 135 12.24 -19.36 -6.06
N LEU A 136 11.90 -18.21 -6.66
CA LEU A 136 12.72 -17.61 -7.72
C LEU A 136 14.08 -17.13 -7.21
N LEU A 137 14.18 -16.68 -5.96
CA LEU A 137 15.45 -16.23 -5.39
C LEU A 137 16.43 -17.39 -5.16
N VAL A 138 15.94 -18.63 -5.16
CA VAL A 138 16.75 -19.83 -4.93
C VAL A 138 17.19 -20.48 -6.24
N VAL A 139 16.34 -20.45 -7.28
CA VAL A 139 16.55 -21.27 -8.48
C VAL A 139 16.81 -20.45 -9.75
N ALA A 140 16.46 -19.16 -9.79
CA ALA A 140 16.54 -18.36 -11.01
C ALA A 140 17.96 -17.79 -11.27
N PRO A 141 18.31 -17.54 -12.55
CA PRO A 141 19.54 -16.84 -12.91
C PRO A 141 19.60 -15.43 -12.28
N GLN A 142 20.82 -14.98 -11.96
CA GLN A 142 21.07 -13.70 -11.31
C GLN A 142 20.39 -12.48 -11.99
N PRO A 143 20.34 -12.37 -13.34
CA PRO A 143 19.63 -11.27 -14.00
C PRO A 143 18.12 -11.24 -13.71
N VAL A 144 17.48 -12.41 -13.61
CA VAL A 144 16.04 -12.57 -13.35
C VAL A 144 15.73 -12.16 -11.92
N VAL A 145 16.58 -12.60 -10.99
CA VAL A 145 16.51 -12.21 -9.57
C VAL A 145 16.64 -10.70 -9.41
N GLN A 146 17.59 -10.06 -10.09
CA GLN A 146 17.78 -8.61 -10.02
C GLN A 146 16.60 -7.84 -10.60
N ALA A 147 16.08 -8.26 -11.76
CA ALA A 147 14.91 -7.63 -12.38
C ALA A 147 13.68 -7.76 -11.48
N TYR A 148 13.47 -8.93 -10.88
CA TYR A 148 12.38 -9.17 -9.93
C TYR A 148 12.50 -8.32 -8.67
N LEU A 149 13.67 -8.26 -8.03
CA LEU A 149 13.89 -7.45 -6.83
C LEU A 149 13.81 -5.95 -7.11
N ASN A 150 14.18 -5.51 -8.32
CA ASN A 150 13.97 -4.13 -8.73
C ASN A 150 12.48 -3.79 -8.82
N ALA A 151 11.71 -4.60 -9.55
CA ALA A 151 10.27 -4.42 -9.66
C ALA A 151 9.56 -4.51 -8.30
N GLN A 152 10.00 -5.43 -7.41
CA GLN A 152 9.49 -5.53 -6.05
C GLN A 152 9.68 -4.23 -5.28
N ARG A 153 10.89 -3.64 -5.30
CA ARG A 153 11.17 -2.38 -4.60
C ARG A 153 10.32 -1.23 -5.16
N THR A 154 10.25 -1.11 -6.48
CA THR A 154 9.38 -0.12 -7.13
C THR A 154 7.92 -0.27 -6.70
N PHE A 155 7.41 -1.51 -6.65
CA PHE A 155 6.06 -1.75 -6.16
C PHE A 155 5.90 -1.34 -4.70
N ASP A 156 6.80 -1.74 -3.81
CA ASP A 156 6.68 -1.45 -2.37
C ASP A 156 6.74 0.07 -2.08
N ASP A 157 7.60 0.80 -2.79
CA ASP A 157 7.74 2.25 -2.68
C ASP A 157 6.47 2.98 -3.16
N GLU A 158 5.98 2.63 -4.35
CA GLU A 158 4.76 3.21 -4.92
C GLU A 158 3.52 2.81 -4.11
N ALA A 159 3.44 1.56 -3.64
CA ALA A 159 2.33 1.07 -2.82
C ALA A 159 2.22 1.80 -1.49
N THR A 160 3.35 2.05 -0.82
CA THR A 160 3.38 2.80 0.44
C THR A 160 2.91 4.25 0.21
N THR A 161 3.38 4.86 -0.89
CA THR A 161 3.01 6.23 -1.27
C THR A 161 1.51 6.33 -1.56
N LEU A 162 0.95 5.43 -2.38
CA LEU A 162 -0.46 5.42 -2.71
C LEU A 162 -1.36 5.12 -1.51
N GLN A 163 -0.96 4.20 -0.61
CA GLN A 163 -1.71 3.93 0.61
C GLN A 163 -1.83 5.16 1.51
N ASN A 164 -0.75 5.94 1.64
CA ASN A 164 -0.79 7.18 2.42
C ASN A 164 -1.74 8.22 1.79
N HIS A 165 -1.67 8.41 0.48
CA HIS A 165 -2.59 9.32 -0.23
C HIS A 165 -4.04 8.85 -0.14
N ARG A 166 -4.27 7.54 -0.24
CA ARG A 166 -5.60 6.94 -0.11
C ARG A 166 -6.19 7.17 1.28
N ARG A 167 -5.41 6.96 2.34
CA ARG A 167 -5.85 7.25 3.72
C ARG A 167 -6.23 8.70 3.92
N GLU A 168 -5.46 9.63 3.36
CA GLU A 168 -5.79 11.05 3.44
C GLU A 168 -7.06 11.40 2.65
N ALA A 169 -7.21 10.86 1.44
CA ALA A 169 -8.43 11.05 0.64
C ALA A 169 -9.68 10.49 1.35
N LEU A 170 -9.57 9.31 1.99
CA LEU A 170 -10.64 8.74 2.80
C LEU A 170 -10.95 9.60 4.03
N ARG A 171 -9.92 10.10 4.74
CA ARG A 171 -10.10 11.01 5.88
C ARG A 171 -10.86 12.27 5.50
N LEU A 172 -10.56 12.87 4.34
CA LEU A 172 -11.27 14.04 3.83
C LEU A 172 -12.71 13.71 3.44
N GLN A 173 -12.95 12.52 2.85
CA GLN A 173 -14.30 12.07 2.51
C GLN A 173 -15.16 11.81 3.75
N GLU A 174 -14.58 11.21 4.80
CA GLU A 174 -15.23 11.00 6.09
C GLU A 174 -15.56 12.32 6.78
N ALA A 175 -14.63 13.27 6.78
CA ALA A 175 -14.86 14.62 7.32
C ALA A 175 -16.01 15.33 6.57
N LEU A 176 -16.05 15.22 5.24
CA LEU A 176 -17.13 15.78 4.44
C LEU A 176 -18.48 15.11 4.73
N GLN A 177 -18.49 13.79 4.93
CA GLN A 177 -19.71 13.06 5.33
C GLN A 177 -20.20 13.49 6.71
N ALA A 178 -19.29 13.64 7.68
CA ALA A 178 -19.63 14.12 9.02
C ALA A 178 -20.23 15.54 8.96
N LEU A 179 -19.65 16.43 8.15
CA LEU A 179 -20.15 17.79 7.96
C LEU A 179 -21.53 17.82 7.26
N ASN A 180 -21.76 16.93 6.30
CA ASN A 180 -23.09 16.77 5.68
C ASN A 180 -24.13 16.24 6.69
N ALA A 181 -23.74 15.32 7.58
CA ALA A 181 -24.61 14.82 8.63
C ALA A 181 -24.94 15.90 9.67
N GLU A 182 -23.96 16.73 10.03
CA GLU A 182 -24.19 17.90 10.89
C GLU A 182 -25.14 18.91 10.25
N ALA A 183 -24.97 19.20 8.94
CA ALA A 183 -25.88 20.07 8.20
C ALA A 183 -27.34 19.57 8.29
N ALA A 184 -27.56 18.27 8.04
CA ALA A 184 -28.88 17.66 8.14
C ALA A 184 -29.44 17.72 9.57
N HIS A 185 -28.58 17.57 10.59
CA HIS A 185 -28.97 17.72 11.98
C HIS A 185 -29.41 19.16 12.31
N VAL A 186 -28.64 20.16 11.85
CA VAL A 186 -28.98 21.58 12.02
C VAL A 186 -30.31 21.91 11.32
N GLU A 187 -30.52 21.43 10.09
CA GLU A 187 -31.79 21.60 9.36
C GLU A 187 -32.98 21.00 10.15
N GLN A 188 -32.82 19.79 10.69
CA GLN A 188 -33.84 19.14 11.50
C GLN A 188 -34.13 19.90 12.81
N GLU A 189 -33.08 20.37 13.49
CA GLU A 189 -33.23 21.18 14.70
C GLU A 189 -33.95 22.50 14.41
N THR A 190 -33.58 23.18 13.32
CA THR A 190 -34.22 24.43 12.87
C THR A 190 -35.70 24.21 12.59
N ALA A 191 -36.07 23.16 11.85
CA ALA A 191 -37.46 22.81 11.61
C ALA A 191 -38.23 22.53 12.93
N SER A 192 -37.58 21.85 13.88
CA SER A 192 -38.18 21.57 15.20
C SER A 192 -38.43 22.85 16.01
N ILE A 193 -37.53 23.83 15.92
CA ILE A 193 -37.66 25.12 16.60
C ILE A 193 -38.80 25.93 15.99
N VAL A 194 -38.92 25.93 14.65
CA VAL A 194 -40.03 26.60 13.95
C VAL A 194 -41.38 26.03 14.41
N MET A 195 -41.53 24.71 14.48
CA MET A 195 -42.76 24.09 15.02
C MET A 195 -43.03 24.47 16.48
N ARG A 196 -41.99 24.52 17.33
CA ARG A 196 -42.13 24.95 18.73
C ARG A 196 -42.52 26.43 18.83
N PHE A 197 -42.00 27.28 17.95
CA PHE A 197 -42.42 28.68 17.87
C PHE A 197 -43.90 28.82 17.53
N GLU A 198 -44.39 28.05 16.56
CA GLU A 198 -45.80 28.05 16.18
C GLU A 198 -46.70 27.64 17.36
N GLN A 199 -46.30 26.60 18.10
CA GLN A 199 -47.01 26.15 19.31
C GLN A 199 -47.02 27.22 20.40
N VAL A 200 -45.88 27.87 20.64
CA VAL A 200 -45.77 28.95 21.63
C VAL A 200 -46.64 30.13 21.24
N ASN A 201 -46.62 30.53 19.97
CA ASN A 201 -47.46 31.61 19.47
C ASN A 201 -48.95 31.29 19.63
N ALA A 202 -49.36 30.03 19.42
CA ALA A 202 -50.73 29.59 19.66
C ALA A 202 -51.11 29.64 21.16
N GLN A 203 -50.19 29.31 22.07
CA GLN A 203 -50.40 29.40 23.52
C GLN A 203 -50.48 30.85 24.02
N VAL A 204 -49.65 31.73 23.49
CA VAL A 204 -49.72 33.18 23.78
C VAL A 204 -51.06 33.76 23.33
N ALA A 205 -51.56 33.34 22.17
CA ALA A 205 -52.89 33.73 21.70
C ALA A 205 -54.04 33.25 22.62
N GLN A 206 -53.80 32.21 23.42
CA GLN A 206 -54.72 31.70 24.45
C GLN A 206 -54.53 32.36 25.84
N GLY A 207 -53.62 33.34 25.96
CA GLY A 207 -53.40 34.10 27.20
C GLY A 207 -52.34 33.50 28.14
N VAL A 208 -51.53 32.54 27.68
CA VAL A 208 -50.41 31.96 28.47
C VAL A 208 -49.15 32.82 28.30
N GLU A 209 -48.47 33.16 29.40
CA GLU A 209 -47.18 33.87 29.35
C GLU A 209 -46.07 32.96 28.81
N ALA A 210 -45.44 33.34 27.69
CA ALA A 210 -44.40 32.54 27.05
C ALA A 210 -43.03 33.24 26.94
N GLY A 211 -42.85 34.40 27.57
CA GLY A 211 -41.74 35.33 27.30
C GLY A 211 -40.35 34.69 27.36
N ASP A 212 -40.06 33.88 28.39
CA ASP A 212 -38.73 33.28 28.59
C ASP A 212 -38.46 32.11 27.63
N TYR A 213 -39.46 31.26 27.39
CA TYR A 213 -39.33 30.14 26.45
C TYR A 213 -39.23 30.64 25.00
N GLN A 214 -39.99 31.68 24.64
CA GLN A 214 -39.89 32.32 23.34
C GLN A 214 -38.50 32.95 23.13
N ARG A 215 -37.95 33.64 24.13
CA ARG A 215 -36.58 34.17 24.08
C ARG A 215 -35.54 33.07 23.89
N PHE A 216 -35.69 31.94 24.59
CA PHE A 216 -34.82 30.78 24.42
C PHE A 216 -34.85 30.23 22.99
N LEU A 217 -36.05 30.08 22.40
CA LEU A 217 -36.19 29.62 21.01
C LEU A 217 -35.55 30.60 20.02
N ILE A 218 -35.65 31.93 20.24
CA ILE A 218 -35.00 32.94 19.38
C ILE A 218 -33.49 32.80 19.45
N GLN A 219 -32.93 32.66 20.66
CA GLN A 219 -31.49 32.48 20.85
C GLN A 219 -31.01 31.20 20.17
N LYS A 220 -31.70 30.07 20.34
CA LYS A 220 -31.33 28.82 19.69
C LYS A 220 -31.42 28.90 18.16
N TYR A 221 -32.48 29.50 17.62
CA TYR A 221 -32.65 29.70 16.18
C TYR A 221 -31.50 30.54 15.58
N ASN A 222 -31.14 31.64 16.22
CA ASN A 222 -30.03 32.47 15.77
C ASN A 222 -28.69 31.74 15.82
N GLN A 223 -28.44 30.94 16.86
CA GLN A 223 -27.24 30.11 16.96
C GLN A 223 -27.16 29.08 15.82
N LEU A 224 -28.26 28.41 15.52
CA LEU A 224 -28.33 27.47 14.40
C LEU A 224 -28.13 28.17 13.06
N GLY A 225 -28.69 29.36 12.84
CA GLY A 225 -28.48 30.12 11.60
C GLY A 225 -27.03 30.57 11.39
N VAL A 226 -26.30 30.90 12.46
CA VAL A 226 -24.85 31.14 12.38
C VAL A 226 -24.11 29.85 12.02
N ARG A 227 -24.41 28.74 12.69
CA ARG A 227 -23.76 27.45 12.43
C ARG A 227 -24.04 26.92 11.03
N GLU A 228 -25.27 27.07 10.52
CA GLU A 228 -25.65 26.69 9.17
C GLU A 228 -24.81 27.43 8.12
N LYS A 229 -24.58 28.73 8.32
CA LYS A 229 -23.73 29.54 7.45
C LYS A 229 -22.27 29.08 7.48
N GLU A 230 -21.73 28.77 8.66
CA GLU A 230 -20.38 28.23 8.83
C GLU A 230 -20.23 26.88 8.11
N ILE A 231 -21.16 25.95 8.36
CA ILE A 231 -21.21 24.65 7.69
C ILE A 231 -21.26 24.82 6.17
N GLY A 232 -22.05 25.76 5.65
CA GLY A 232 -22.11 26.04 4.21
C GLY A 232 -20.76 26.43 3.61
N GLN A 233 -19.97 27.24 4.31
CA GLN A 233 -18.62 27.65 3.88
C GLN A 233 -17.60 26.50 4.00
N GLU A 234 -17.65 25.76 5.11
CA GLU A 234 -16.80 24.59 5.33
C GLU A 234 -17.06 23.50 4.29
N ARG A 235 -18.34 23.24 3.92
CA ARG A 235 -18.72 22.22 2.94
C ARG A 235 -18.13 22.47 1.58
N ALA A 236 -18.18 23.71 1.09
CA ALA A 236 -17.64 24.06 -0.22
C ALA A 236 -16.12 23.85 -0.29
N SER A 237 -15.40 24.30 0.73
CA SER A 237 -13.95 24.14 0.79
C SER A 237 -13.51 22.68 0.97
N MET A 238 -14.19 21.93 1.85
CA MET A 238 -13.90 20.53 2.11
C MET A 238 -14.27 19.63 0.92
N ALA A 239 -15.36 19.91 0.22
CA ALA A 239 -15.73 19.20 -1.01
C ALA A 239 -14.69 19.41 -2.13
N ALA A 240 -14.15 20.62 -2.25
CA ALA A 240 -13.07 20.90 -3.20
C ALA A 240 -11.80 20.11 -2.85
N GLN A 241 -11.37 20.13 -1.58
CA GLN A 241 -10.20 19.39 -1.10
C GLN A 241 -10.36 17.86 -1.28
N ALA A 242 -11.52 17.31 -0.94
CA ALA A 242 -11.79 15.88 -1.09
C ALA A 242 -11.74 15.46 -2.57
N ARG A 243 -12.25 16.30 -3.47
CA ARG A 243 -12.19 16.07 -4.92
C ARG A 243 -10.76 16.14 -5.45
N GLU A 244 -10.01 17.17 -5.06
CA GLU A 244 -8.61 17.33 -5.45
C GLU A 244 -7.76 16.14 -4.96
N ALA A 245 -7.96 15.69 -3.73
CA ALA A 245 -7.27 14.52 -3.19
C ALA A 245 -7.63 13.22 -3.94
N ALA A 246 -8.89 13.03 -4.32
CA ALA A 246 -9.33 11.89 -5.12
C ALA A 246 -8.74 11.91 -6.54
N ASP A 247 -8.75 13.07 -7.21
CA ASP A 247 -8.18 13.25 -8.54
C ASP A 247 -6.65 13.06 -8.53
N ALA A 248 -5.97 13.58 -7.50
CA ALA A 248 -4.54 13.39 -7.29
C ALA A 248 -4.21 11.91 -7.06
N LEU A 249 -4.98 11.20 -6.23
CA LEU A 249 -4.81 9.77 -6.00
C LEU A 249 -4.97 8.96 -7.30
N ALA A 250 -5.98 9.26 -8.11
CA ALA A 250 -6.19 8.58 -9.39
C ALA A 250 -5.03 8.80 -10.38
N SER A 251 -4.53 10.03 -10.46
CA SER A 251 -3.37 10.37 -11.29
C SER A 251 -2.08 9.68 -10.82
N LEU A 252 -1.85 9.67 -9.50
CA LEU A 252 -0.71 8.99 -8.89
C LEU A 252 -0.78 7.47 -9.09
N ALA A 253 -1.97 6.86 -8.93
CA ALA A 253 -2.20 5.43 -9.16
C ALA A 253 -1.87 5.03 -10.60
N HIS A 254 -2.34 5.83 -11.57
CA HIS A 254 -2.02 5.62 -12.98
C HIS A 254 -0.51 5.72 -13.26
N THR A 255 0.14 6.77 -12.74
CA THR A 255 1.59 6.98 -12.91
C THR A 255 2.41 5.86 -12.25
N ALA A 256 2.00 5.42 -11.06
CA ALA A 256 2.64 4.31 -10.35
C ALA A 256 2.51 2.99 -11.11
N SER A 257 1.32 2.69 -11.67
CA SER A 257 1.13 1.50 -12.53
C SER A 257 2.06 1.54 -13.75
N GLN A 258 2.19 2.70 -14.41
CA GLN A 258 3.10 2.85 -15.54
C GLN A 258 4.57 2.63 -15.15
N ARG A 259 5.03 3.22 -14.04
CA ARG A 259 6.40 3.04 -13.54
C ARG A 259 6.68 1.59 -13.15
N TYR A 260 5.74 0.94 -12.49
CA TYR A 260 5.85 -0.47 -12.14
C TYR A 260 5.90 -1.35 -13.39
N THR A 261 5.06 -1.05 -14.39
CA THR A 261 5.09 -1.72 -15.70
C THR A 261 6.44 -1.55 -16.39
N GLN A 262 7.03 -0.36 -16.38
CA GLN A 262 8.38 -0.15 -16.93
C GLN A 262 9.45 -0.93 -16.16
N ALA A 263 9.38 -0.96 -14.83
CA ALA A 263 10.32 -1.69 -13.99
C ALA A 263 10.26 -3.22 -14.18
N LEU A 264 9.10 -3.73 -14.60
CA LEU A 264 8.87 -5.14 -14.91
C LEU A 264 9.35 -5.58 -16.29
N ALA A 265 9.59 -4.65 -17.22
CA ALA A 265 9.90 -5.00 -18.60
C ALA A 265 11.14 -5.91 -18.75
N PRO A 266 12.24 -5.68 -18.00
CA PRO A 266 13.39 -6.57 -18.03
C PRO A 266 13.06 -7.99 -17.54
N LEU A 267 12.22 -8.12 -16.51
CA LEU A 267 11.81 -9.42 -15.98
C LEU A 267 11.01 -10.19 -17.04
N MET A 268 10.02 -9.54 -17.65
CA MET A 268 9.15 -10.15 -18.66
C MET A 268 9.93 -10.55 -19.91
N GLN A 269 10.90 -9.74 -20.34
CA GLN A 269 11.77 -10.08 -21.48
C GLN A 269 12.67 -11.30 -21.19
N GLN A 270 13.19 -11.41 -19.96
CA GLN A 270 14.03 -12.53 -19.55
C GLN A 270 13.23 -13.82 -19.35
N LEU A 271 12.02 -13.74 -18.80
CA LEU A 271 11.13 -14.90 -18.69
C LEU A 271 10.68 -15.38 -20.07
N ARG A 272 10.41 -14.46 -21.01
CA ARG A 272 10.11 -14.80 -22.41
C ARG A 272 11.27 -15.50 -23.10
N SER A 273 12.49 -14.96 -22.99
CA SER A 273 13.66 -15.58 -23.64
C SER A 273 13.97 -16.98 -23.08
N ALA A 274 13.69 -17.20 -21.79
CA ALA A 274 13.81 -18.51 -21.14
C ALA A 274 12.75 -19.54 -21.59
N TRP A 275 11.62 -19.12 -22.16
CA TRP A 275 10.57 -20.01 -22.69
C TRP A 275 10.74 -20.41 -24.16
N GLY A 276 11.68 -19.80 -24.90
CA GLY A 276 11.90 -20.10 -26.32
C GLY A 276 10.86 -19.47 -27.25
N HIS A 277 11.12 -19.50 -28.55
CA HIS A 277 10.42 -18.69 -29.57
C HIS A 277 9.11 -19.31 -30.10
N GLY A 278 8.52 -20.30 -29.44
CA GLY A 278 7.35 -21.04 -29.95
C GLY A 278 6.24 -21.35 -28.93
N ASP A 279 6.60 -21.54 -27.65
CA ASP A 279 5.66 -21.99 -26.61
C ASP A 279 5.40 -20.93 -25.53
N SER A 280 5.73 -19.66 -25.78
CA SER A 280 5.45 -18.59 -24.82
C SER A 280 3.94 -18.27 -24.81
N PRO A 281 3.24 -18.38 -23.67
CA PRO A 281 1.92 -17.83 -23.42
C PRO A 281 1.77 -16.40 -23.91
N GLU A 282 0.62 -16.14 -24.53
CA GLU A 282 0.25 -14.84 -25.11
C GLU A 282 0.29 -13.67 -24.10
N VAL A 283 0.26 -13.97 -22.80
CA VAL A 283 0.38 -13.00 -21.71
C VAL A 283 1.69 -12.21 -21.81
N PHE A 284 2.79 -12.81 -22.26
CA PHE A 284 4.05 -12.08 -22.42
C PHE A 284 4.03 -11.13 -23.62
N ASP A 285 3.35 -11.51 -24.69
CA ASP A 285 3.23 -10.72 -25.92
C ASP A 285 2.26 -9.56 -25.80
N THR A 286 1.15 -9.76 -25.10
CA THR A 286 0.18 -8.70 -24.80
C THR A 286 0.79 -7.67 -23.86
N TRP A 287 1.54 -8.12 -22.85
CA TRP A 287 2.16 -7.25 -21.87
C TRP A 287 3.32 -6.42 -22.44
N LEU A 288 4.23 -7.02 -23.23
CA LEU A 288 5.34 -6.28 -23.86
C LEU A 288 4.87 -5.23 -24.86
N ARG A 289 3.70 -5.42 -25.47
CA ARG A 289 3.05 -4.41 -26.34
C ARG A 289 2.38 -3.28 -25.55
N ALA A 290 1.94 -3.57 -24.32
CA ALA A 290 1.32 -2.59 -23.43
C ALA A 290 2.33 -1.78 -22.59
N ALA A 291 3.55 -2.29 -22.42
CA ALA A 291 4.62 -1.54 -21.79
C ALA A 291 4.94 -0.29 -22.65
N PRO A 292 4.86 0.93 -22.10
CA PRO A 292 5.20 2.14 -22.85
C PRO A 292 6.66 2.00 -23.30
N ALA A 293 6.88 2.07 -24.62
CA ALA A 293 8.20 1.97 -25.20
C ALA A 293 9.09 3.03 -24.55
N ALA A 294 10.11 2.61 -23.80
CA ALA A 294 11.16 3.50 -23.36
C ALA A 294 11.79 4.10 -24.62
N GLN A 295 11.51 5.38 -24.90
CA GLN A 295 12.17 6.09 -25.99
C GLN A 295 13.67 6.10 -25.69
N PRO A 296 14.52 5.50 -26.53
CA PRO A 296 15.96 5.59 -26.36
C PRO A 296 16.40 6.95 -26.91
N GLY A 297 16.41 7.99 -26.09
CA GLY A 297 16.66 9.32 -26.64
C GLY A 297 16.73 10.49 -25.67
N ASP A 298 17.29 10.32 -24.48
CA ASP A 298 17.75 11.47 -23.68
C ASP A 298 19.24 11.32 -23.38
N ARG A 299 20.03 11.18 -24.45
CA ARG A 299 21.44 11.59 -24.39
C ARG A 299 21.44 13.10 -24.53
N GLN A 300 21.53 13.78 -23.39
CA GLN A 300 21.93 15.17 -23.31
C GLN A 300 23.08 15.43 -24.28
N ALA A 301 22.80 16.17 -25.35
CA ALA A 301 23.81 16.79 -26.16
C ALA A 301 24.48 17.87 -25.29
N THR A 302 25.54 17.49 -24.58
CA THR A 302 26.52 18.47 -24.10
C THR A 302 27.20 19.07 -25.32
N ILE A 303 26.63 20.16 -25.82
CA ILE A 303 27.31 21.09 -26.72
C ILE A 303 28.53 21.61 -25.95
N ARG A 304 29.73 21.15 -26.31
CA ARG A 304 30.97 21.86 -25.98
C ARG A 304 31.17 22.94 -27.06
N PRO A 305 31.11 24.24 -26.71
CA PRO A 305 31.47 25.28 -27.64
C PRO A 305 32.99 25.44 -27.64
N GLY A 306 33.58 25.32 -28.84
CA GLY A 306 34.96 25.72 -29.10
C GLY A 306 35.89 24.56 -29.42
N GLU A 307 35.95 24.20 -30.69
CA GLU A 307 37.21 23.84 -31.34
C GLU A 307 37.11 24.28 -32.81
N HIS A 308 37.83 25.35 -33.10
CA HIS A 308 38.07 25.83 -34.46
C HIS A 308 39.05 24.87 -35.14
N THR A 309 38.73 24.44 -36.34
CA THR A 309 39.74 24.03 -37.33
C THR A 309 39.50 24.83 -38.61
N LEU A 310 40.32 25.88 -38.77
CA LEU A 310 40.72 26.39 -40.07
C LEU A 310 41.69 25.37 -40.69
N ALA A 311 41.52 25.15 -41.99
CA ALA A 311 42.43 24.58 -43.00
C ALA A 311 43.64 23.74 -42.54
#